data_AF-A0A2P5N3X6-F1
#
_entry.id   AF-A0A2P5N3X6-F1
#
_cell.length_a   1.000
_cell.length_b   1.000
_cell.length_c   1.000
_cell.angle_alpha   90.00
_cell.angle_beta   90.00
_cell.angle_gamma   90.00
#
_symmetry.space_group_name_H-M   'P 1'
#
loop_
_entity.id
_entity.type
_entity.pdbx_description
1 polymer ?
#
loop_
_entity_poly.entity_id
_entity_poly.type
_entity_poly.pdbx_seq_one_letter_code
_entity_poly.pdbx_strand_id
1 'polypeptide(L)'
;MTLDRNALQPYFGYFFSSFWDGAASDINNPAHTGAYFSSLIATSEISAVNRVFDLTAIGNDPGNQPGQRFVKATSANFRIDSDTLVGVADSRIGMTGVQGFYAPDWPPSGGGVVNGDFSITYDASRQSAGQTGWYLANNIYFSMAVYDLSNLNLSFTDADNWQLRGDLLMSPENGGMLRGATLNDVGDFCLGVGSHAGCDQVSAVPVPAAIWLFGSGLAGLIGVTGRKQSTPKFN
;
A
#
# COMPACT_ATOMS: atom_id res chain seq x y z
N MET A 1 3.24 2.47 0.43
CA MET A 1 1.84 2.11 0.66
C MET A 1 1.76 1.15 1.84
N THR A 2 0.79 1.36 2.72
CA THR A 2 0.44 0.46 3.81
C THR A 2 -1.05 0.21 3.75
N LEU A 3 -1.50 -1.05 3.68
CA LEU A 3 -2.93 -1.36 3.66
C LEU A 3 -3.40 -1.93 5.00
N ASP A 4 -4.59 -1.51 5.46
CA ASP A 4 -5.23 -2.07 6.64
C ASP A 4 -5.94 -3.38 6.28
N ARG A 5 -5.42 -4.47 6.84
CA ARG A 5 -6.01 -5.80 6.75
C ARG A 5 -7.49 -5.84 7.11
N ASN A 6 -7.87 -5.21 8.23
CA ASN A 6 -9.24 -5.28 8.74
C ASN A 6 -10.19 -4.52 7.82
N ALA A 7 -9.74 -3.40 7.27
CA ALA A 7 -10.49 -2.64 6.29
C ALA A 7 -10.71 -3.40 4.98
N LEU A 8 -9.82 -4.33 4.62
CA LEU A 8 -9.94 -5.17 3.42
C LEU A 8 -10.83 -6.41 3.61
N GLN A 9 -11.06 -6.88 4.85
CA GLN A 9 -11.88 -8.07 5.12
C GLN A 9 -13.30 -8.04 4.52
N PRO A 10 -14.03 -6.90 4.51
CA PRO A 10 -15.38 -6.85 3.94
C PRO A 10 -15.46 -7.17 2.43
N TYR A 11 -14.34 -7.14 1.70
CA TYR A 11 -14.30 -7.38 0.26
C TYR A 11 -14.08 -8.87 -0.04
N PHE A 12 -14.98 -9.76 0.37
CA PHE A 12 -14.83 -11.22 0.20
C PHE A 12 -13.63 -11.84 0.94
N GLY A 13 -13.34 -11.35 2.15
CA GLY A 13 -12.21 -11.83 2.94
C GLY A 13 -10.85 -11.51 2.31
N TYR A 14 -10.82 -10.55 1.38
CA TYR A 14 -9.67 -10.21 0.56
C TYR A 14 -8.47 -9.75 1.38
N PHE A 15 -7.30 -10.28 1.05
CA PHE A 15 -6.06 -9.93 1.72
C PHE A 15 -4.90 -9.84 0.73
N PHE A 16 -3.90 -9.07 1.12
CA PHE A 16 -2.67 -8.89 0.36
C PHE A 16 -1.83 -10.17 0.43
N SER A 17 -1.50 -10.77 -0.71
CA SER A 17 -0.92 -12.12 -0.76
C SER A 17 0.37 -12.21 -1.55
N SER A 18 0.63 -11.27 -2.46
CA SER A 18 1.81 -11.32 -3.34
C SER A 18 2.25 -9.92 -3.74
N PHE A 19 3.55 -9.74 -3.96
CA PHE A 19 4.12 -8.45 -4.31
C PHE A 19 5.39 -8.58 -5.14
N TRP A 20 5.49 -7.77 -6.19
CA TRP A 20 6.73 -7.45 -6.87
C TRP A 20 7.06 -5.98 -6.62
N ASP A 21 8.23 -5.73 -6.03
CA ASP A 21 8.83 -4.40 -6.00
C ASP A 21 9.35 -3.99 -7.39
N GLY A 22 10.03 -2.84 -7.52
CA GLY A 22 10.53 -2.40 -8.81
C GLY A 22 11.55 -3.36 -9.44
N ALA A 23 12.39 -4.02 -8.64
CA ALA A 23 13.35 -5.01 -9.14
C ALA A 23 12.64 -6.29 -9.64
N ALA A 24 11.71 -6.83 -8.85
CA ALA A 24 10.94 -8.01 -9.21
C ALA A 24 9.92 -7.76 -10.34
N SER A 25 9.54 -6.50 -10.58
CA SER A 25 8.62 -6.10 -11.64
C SER A 25 9.32 -5.58 -12.91
N ASP A 26 10.62 -5.83 -13.06
CA ASP A 26 11.42 -5.38 -14.21
C ASP A 26 10.73 -5.67 -15.55
N ILE A 27 10.42 -4.60 -16.28
CA ILE A 27 9.75 -4.65 -17.58
C ILE A 27 10.65 -5.13 -18.71
N ASN A 28 11.98 -5.17 -18.51
CA ASN A 28 12.89 -5.69 -19.52
C ASN A 28 12.96 -7.22 -19.52
N ASN A 29 12.41 -7.86 -18.48
CA ASN A 29 12.30 -9.31 -18.43
C ASN A 29 10.98 -9.76 -19.09
N PRO A 30 11.02 -10.43 -20.26
CA PRO A 30 9.81 -10.88 -20.95
C PRO A 30 9.00 -11.92 -20.16
N ALA A 31 9.58 -12.57 -19.15
CA ALA A 31 8.86 -13.48 -18.26
C ALA A 31 7.95 -12.75 -17.25
N HIS A 32 8.20 -11.46 -16.97
CA HIS A 32 7.48 -10.68 -15.94
C HIS A 32 6.15 -10.11 -16.46
N THR A 33 5.35 -10.99 -17.08
CA THR A 33 4.00 -10.69 -17.56
C THR A 33 2.99 -10.59 -16.42
N GLY A 34 1.88 -9.89 -16.65
CA GLY A 34 0.76 -9.89 -15.70
C GLY A 34 0.18 -11.30 -15.48
N ALA A 35 0.12 -12.12 -16.53
CA ALA A 35 -0.32 -13.51 -16.44
C ALA A 35 0.59 -14.37 -15.56
N TYR A 36 1.91 -14.18 -15.66
CA TYR A 36 2.85 -14.85 -14.78
C TYR A 36 2.65 -14.43 -13.33
N PHE A 37 2.56 -13.12 -13.04
CA PHE A 37 2.26 -12.66 -11.68
C PHE A 37 0.93 -13.21 -11.15
N SER A 38 -0.12 -13.23 -11.96
CA SER A 38 -1.42 -13.80 -11.58
C SER A 38 -1.33 -15.27 -11.17
N SER A 39 -0.40 -16.03 -11.75
CA SER A 39 -0.16 -17.44 -11.37
C SER A 39 0.56 -17.60 -10.03
N LEU A 40 1.19 -16.52 -9.54
CA LEU A 40 1.92 -16.47 -8.27
C LEU A 40 1.04 -16.00 -7.11
N ILE A 41 -0.22 -15.62 -7.35
CA ILE A 41 -1.13 -15.17 -6.30
C ILE A 41 -1.28 -16.29 -5.26
N ALA A 42 -0.74 -16.03 -4.07
CA ALA A 42 -0.77 -16.97 -2.97
C ALA A 42 -2.15 -16.98 -2.29
N THR A 43 -2.53 -18.14 -1.77
CA THR A 43 -3.70 -18.29 -0.88
C THR A 43 -3.36 -18.02 0.59
N SER A 44 -2.15 -17.51 0.85
CA SER A 44 -1.67 -17.12 2.18
C SER A 44 -1.40 -15.62 2.22
N GLU A 45 -1.75 -15.01 3.34
CA GLU A 45 -1.55 -13.58 3.55
C GLU A 45 -0.07 -13.25 3.80
N ILE A 46 0.38 -12.13 3.25
CA ILE A 46 1.66 -11.49 3.58
C ILE A 46 1.39 -10.09 4.12
N SER A 47 2.37 -9.50 4.82
CA SER A 47 2.22 -8.12 5.33
C SER A 47 1.89 -7.14 4.20
N ALA A 48 0.92 -6.25 4.40
CA ALA A 48 0.62 -5.17 3.46
C ALA A 48 1.29 -3.84 3.84
N VAL A 49 2.24 -3.88 4.78
CA VAL A 49 2.94 -2.71 5.31
C VAL A 49 4.20 -2.44 4.49
N ASN A 50 4.54 -1.15 4.33
CA ASN A 50 5.81 -0.72 3.73
C ASN A 50 6.04 -1.27 2.30
N ARG A 51 4.98 -1.32 1.49
CA ARG A 51 5.07 -1.71 0.08
C ARG A 51 5.52 -0.53 -0.77
N VAL A 52 6.66 -0.70 -1.44
CA VAL A 52 7.36 0.35 -2.18
C VAL A 52 7.25 0.06 -3.67
N PHE A 53 6.65 1.01 -4.38
CA PHE A 53 6.60 1.04 -5.83
C PHE A 53 7.63 2.07 -6.31
N ASP A 54 8.38 1.72 -7.35
CA ASP A 54 9.45 2.59 -7.85
C ASP A 54 8.88 3.57 -8.87
N LEU A 55 9.32 4.83 -8.81
CA LEU A 55 8.88 5.85 -9.74
C LEU A 55 9.52 5.63 -11.11
N THR A 56 8.72 5.81 -12.16
CA THR A 56 9.23 5.75 -13.52
C THR A 56 9.87 7.07 -13.91
N ALA A 57 10.84 6.98 -14.82
CA ALA A 57 11.53 8.14 -15.36
C ALA A 57 10.55 9.11 -16.03
N ILE A 58 10.97 10.38 -16.09
CA ILE A 58 10.26 11.41 -16.84
C ILE A 58 10.43 11.13 -18.33
N GLY A 59 9.33 11.09 -19.09
CA GLY A 59 9.39 10.96 -20.55
C GLY A 59 8.23 10.19 -21.15
N ASN A 60 8.54 9.36 -22.15
CA ASN A 60 7.56 8.54 -22.86
C ASN A 60 7.36 7.20 -22.14
N ASP A 61 6.14 6.68 -22.22
CA ASP A 61 5.83 5.34 -21.71
C ASP A 61 6.83 4.30 -22.25
N PRO A 62 7.33 3.37 -21.41
CA PRO A 62 8.27 2.35 -21.87
C PRO A 62 7.71 1.51 -23.03
N GLY A 63 8.52 1.27 -24.05
CA GLY A 63 8.20 0.36 -25.15
C GLY A 63 8.52 -1.11 -24.81
N ASN A 64 8.01 -2.05 -25.62
CA ASN A 64 8.31 -3.48 -25.55
C ASN A 64 8.07 -4.13 -24.18
N GLN A 65 7.01 -3.72 -23.50
CA GLN A 65 6.69 -4.25 -22.17
C GLN A 65 6.23 -5.71 -22.23
N PRO A 66 6.41 -6.50 -21.15
CA PRO A 66 5.91 -7.86 -21.08
C PRO A 66 4.38 -7.88 -21.16
N GLY A 67 3.82 -9.01 -21.56
CA GLY A 67 2.37 -9.16 -21.72
C GLY A 67 1.57 -8.65 -20.52
N GLN A 68 0.48 -7.93 -20.79
CA GLN A 68 -0.44 -7.32 -19.81
C GLN A 68 0.17 -6.26 -18.88
N ARG A 69 1.46 -5.91 -19.03
CA ARG A 69 2.08 -4.78 -18.34
C ARG A 69 1.92 -3.53 -19.19
N PHE A 70 1.45 -2.44 -18.60
CA PHE A 70 1.32 -1.14 -19.28
C PHE A 70 1.83 0.00 -18.40
N VAL A 71 3.04 -0.16 -17.87
CA VAL A 71 3.82 0.84 -17.14
C VAL A 71 3.77 2.18 -17.85
N LYS A 72 3.55 3.22 -17.07
CA LYS A 72 3.47 4.60 -17.51
C LYS A 72 4.71 5.37 -17.11
N ALA A 73 5.19 6.24 -17.97
CA ALA A 73 6.22 7.20 -17.59
C ALA A 73 5.63 8.34 -16.75
N THR A 74 6.49 8.98 -15.97
CA THR A 74 6.18 10.23 -15.29
C THR A 74 6.12 11.37 -16.30
N SER A 75 5.07 12.19 -16.24
CA SER A 75 4.89 13.29 -17.17
C SER A 75 5.87 14.43 -16.85
N ALA A 76 6.52 14.99 -17.88
CA ALA A 76 7.43 16.13 -17.70
C ALA A 76 6.73 17.40 -17.20
N ASN A 77 5.41 17.49 -17.42
CA ASN A 77 4.57 18.60 -16.97
C ASN A 77 3.81 18.28 -15.68
N PHE A 78 4.12 17.19 -14.98
CA PHE A 78 3.50 16.86 -13.71
C PHE A 78 3.70 18.02 -12.72
N ARG A 79 2.61 18.44 -12.08
CA ARG A 79 2.62 19.51 -11.09
C ARG A 79 1.43 19.40 -10.15
N ILE A 80 1.66 19.81 -8.91
CA ILE A 80 0.66 19.96 -7.85
C ILE A 80 0.73 21.41 -7.39
N ASP A 81 -0.40 22.08 -7.36
CA ASP A 81 -0.52 23.39 -6.73
C ASP A 81 -0.41 23.23 -5.20
N SER A 82 0.56 23.90 -4.57
CA SER A 82 0.86 23.68 -3.15
C SER A 82 -0.21 24.17 -2.19
N ASP A 83 -1.06 25.09 -2.64
CA ASP A 83 -2.07 25.74 -1.79
C ASP A 83 -3.42 25.02 -1.90
N THR A 84 -3.76 24.57 -3.11
CA THR A 84 -5.05 23.96 -3.43
C THR A 84 -4.97 22.45 -3.61
N LEU A 85 -3.77 21.89 -3.69
CA LEU A 85 -3.49 20.49 -4.03
C LEU A 85 -4.06 20.06 -5.39
N VAL A 86 -4.42 21.01 -6.25
CA VAL A 86 -4.93 20.72 -7.59
C VAL A 86 -3.78 20.24 -8.47
N GLY A 87 -3.98 19.10 -9.11
CA GLY A 87 -3.06 18.57 -10.12
C GLY A 87 -3.37 19.09 -11.51
N VAL A 88 -2.55 18.71 -12.49
CA VAL A 88 -2.83 19.01 -13.88
C VAL A 88 -3.40 17.81 -14.62
N ALA A 89 -4.51 18.09 -15.31
CA ALA A 89 -5.16 17.16 -16.20
C ALA A 89 -4.17 16.53 -17.18
N ASP A 90 -4.35 15.23 -17.43
CA ASP A 90 -3.52 14.42 -18.33
C ASP A 90 -2.03 14.32 -17.94
N SER A 91 -1.65 14.76 -16.74
CA SER A 91 -0.32 14.53 -16.17
C SER A 91 -0.36 13.47 -15.07
N ARG A 92 0.74 12.75 -14.90
CA ARG A 92 0.84 11.65 -13.93
C ARG A 92 2.25 11.46 -13.42
N ILE A 93 2.38 10.83 -12.26
CA ILE A 93 3.60 10.10 -11.88
C ILE A 93 3.33 8.63 -12.11
N GLY A 94 4.19 7.98 -12.90
CA GLY A 94 4.12 6.56 -13.16
C GLY A 94 4.94 5.77 -12.15
N MET A 95 4.53 4.53 -11.89
CA MET A 95 5.16 3.64 -10.94
C MET A 95 5.27 2.22 -11.50
N THR A 96 6.34 1.52 -11.15
CA THR A 96 6.50 0.08 -11.37
C THR A 96 6.31 -0.68 -10.06
N GLY A 97 5.83 -1.90 -10.18
CA GLY A 97 5.53 -2.79 -9.07
C GLY A 97 4.15 -3.40 -9.26
N VAL A 98 3.96 -4.61 -8.74
CA VAL A 98 2.72 -5.36 -8.91
C VAL A 98 2.28 -5.91 -7.57
N GLN A 99 1.03 -5.65 -7.21
CA GLN A 99 0.41 -6.18 -6.02
C GLN A 99 -0.64 -7.22 -6.37
N GLY A 100 -0.66 -8.25 -5.55
CA GLY A 100 -1.52 -9.40 -5.67
C GLY A 100 -2.31 -9.61 -4.40
N PHE A 101 -3.57 -9.92 -4.58
CA PHE A 101 -4.47 -10.18 -3.49
C PHE A 101 -5.30 -11.41 -3.78
N TYR A 102 -5.72 -12.06 -2.71
CA TYR A 102 -6.58 -13.22 -2.76
C TYR A 102 -7.87 -12.96 -2.01
N ALA A 103 -9.00 -13.18 -2.67
CA ALA A 103 -10.34 -13.18 -2.09
C ALA A 103 -10.82 -14.63 -1.93
N PRO A 104 -10.74 -15.25 -0.74
CA PRO A 104 -11.20 -16.62 -0.52
C PRO A 104 -12.70 -16.80 -0.76
N ASP A 105 -13.51 -15.77 -0.44
CA ASP A 105 -14.97 -15.87 -0.51
C ASP A 105 -15.53 -15.45 -1.88
N TRP A 106 -14.66 -15.16 -2.85
CA TRP A 106 -15.09 -14.83 -4.20
C TRP A 106 -15.66 -16.08 -4.90
N PRO A 107 -16.90 -16.05 -5.42
CA PRO A 107 -17.52 -17.23 -5.99
C PRO A 107 -16.89 -17.61 -7.35
N PRO A 108 -16.77 -18.92 -7.68
CA PRO A 108 -17.23 -20.06 -6.88
C PRO A 108 -16.17 -20.68 -5.95
N SER A 109 -14.89 -20.33 -6.07
CA SER A 109 -13.79 -21.06 -5.42
C SER A 109 -12.62 -20.18 -4.99
N GLY A 110 -12.89 -18.92 -4.67
CA GLY A 110 -11.90 -17.89 -4.46
C GLY A 110 -11.41 -17.26 -5.78
N GLY A 111 -10.74 -16.12 -5.67
CA GLY A 111 -10.26 -15.34 -6.82
C GLY A 111 -9.03 -14.52 -6.49
N GLY A 112 -8.13 -14.41 -7.47
CA GLY A 112 -6.97 -13.51 -7.41
C GLY A 112 -7.29 -12.20 -8.09
N VAL A 113 -6.81 -11.10 -7.51
CA VAL A 113 -6.86 -9.78 -8.14
C VAL A 113 -5.44 -9.24 -8.21
N VAL A 114 -5.09 -8.72 -9.39
CA VAL A 114 -3.79 -8.14 -9.67
C VAL A 114 -3.99 -6.67 -9.98
N ASN A 115 -3.27 -5.82 -9.26
CA ASN A 115 -3.18 -4.40 -9.53
C ASN A 115 -1.71 -4.00 -9.57
N GLY A 116 -1.32 -3.01 -10.34
CA GLY A 116 0.07 -2.62 -10.43
C GLY A 116 0.33 -1.63 -11.55
N ASP A 117 1.62 -1.42 -11.79
CA ASP A 117 2.10 -0.46 -12.79
C ASP A 117 1.42 0.90 -12.61
N PHE A 118 1.25 1.32 -11.35
CA PHE A 118 0.32 2.38 -10.99
C PHE A 118 0.66 3.71 -11.66
N SER A 119 -0.34 4.57 -11.77
CA SER A 119 -0.16 6.00 -12.00
C SER A 119 -0.92 6.78 -10.95
N ILE A 120 -0.27 7.76 -10.32
CA ILE A 120 -1.00 8.79 -9.57
C ILE A 120 -1.37 9.91 -10.53
N THR A 121 -2.65 10.25 -10.55
CA THR A 121 -3.23 11.22 -11.49
C THR A 121 -4.34 12.01 -10.81
N TYR A 122 -4.63 13.18 -11.35
CA TYR A 122 -5.63 14.10 -10.84
C TYR A 122 -6.82 14.21 -11.80
N ASP A 123 -8.03 14.14 -11.25
CA ASP A 123 -9.29 14.38 -11.95
C ASP A 123 -10.20 15.23 -11.06
N ALA A 124 -10.50 16.45 -11.52
CA ALA A 124 -11.33 17.40 -10.79
C ALA A 124 -12.77 16.89 -10.55
N SER A 125 -13.28 16.00 -11.42
CA SER A 125 -14.63 15.45 -11.26
C SER A 125 -14.76 14.57 -10.01
N ARG A 126 -13.65 13.98 -9.54
CA ARG A 126 -13.57 13.15 -8.33
C ARG A 126 -13.57 13.95 -7.03
N GLN A 127 -13.46 15.28 -7.08
CA GLN A 127 -13.57 16.11 -5.86
C GLN A 127 -14.99 16.15 -5.29
N SER A 128 -16.00 15.83 -6.11
CA SER A 128 -17.42 15.98 -5.79
C SER A 128 -17.93 15.12 -4.63
N ALA A 129 -17.16 14.11 -4.20
CA ALA A 129 -17.51 13.20 -3.11
C ALA A 129 -16.63 13.38 -1.84
N GLY A 130 -16.02 14.56 -1.67
CA GLY A 130 -15.16 14.86 -0.51
C GLY A 130 -13.74 14.30 -0.60
N GLN A 131 -13.35 13.79 -1.77
CA GLN A 131 -11.97 13.41 -2.07
C GLN A 131 -11.16 14.59 -2.60
N THR A 132 -9.86 14.36 -2.77
CA THR A 132 -8.92 15.38 -3.27
C THR A 132 -8.87 15.48 -4.79
N GLY A 133 -9.50 14.55 -5.51
CA GLY A 133 -9.39 14.40 -6.96
C GLY A 133 -8.19 13.56 -7.41
N TRP A 134 -7.27 13.24 -6.49
CA TRP A 134 -6.15 12.35 -6.77
C TRP A 134 -6.52 10.89 -6.56
N TYR A 135 -5.99 10.03 -7.42
CA TYR A 135 -6.21 8.59 -7.33
C TYR A 135 -5.04 7.81 -7.93
N LEU A 136 -4.94 6.55 -7.51
CA LEU A 136 -4.03 5.54 -8.07
C LEU A 136 -4.76 4.74 -9.14
N ALA A 137 -4.36 4.90 -10.38
CA ALA A 137 -4.82 4.14 -11.52
C ALA A 137 -3.97 2.88 -11.70
N ASN A 138 -4.59 1.71 -11.71
CA ASN A 138 -3.99 0.47 -12.19
C ASN A 138 -3.67 0.59 -13.68
N ASN A 139 -2.55 0.02 -14.11
CA ASN A 139 -2.26 -0.15 -15.54
C ASN A 139 -1.88 -1.59 -15.90
N ILE A 140 -2.01 -2.57 -15.00
CA ILE A 140 -1.83 -3.98 -15.36
C ILE A 140 -3.15 -4.57 -15.86
N TYR A 141 -3.15 -5.26 -17.00
CA TYR A 141 -4.32 -5.73 -17.76
C TYR A 141 -5.24 -4.63 -18.33
N PHE A 142 -5.67 -3.66 -17.52
CA PHE A 142 -6.59 -2.59 -17.91
C PHE A 142 -6.40 -1.36 -17.03
N SER A 143 -6.83 -0.19 -17.54
CA SER A 143 -6.82 1.06 -16.77
C SER A 143 -8.05 1.17 -15.88
N MET A 144 -7.87 1.38 -14.59
CA MET A 144 -8.97 1.62 -13.63
C MET A 144 -8.43 2.33 -12.39
N ALA A 145 -9.20 3.25 -11.81
CA ALA A 145 -8.89 3.72 -10.46
C ALA A 145 -9.01 2.56 -9.47
N VAL A 146 -7.99 2.37 -8.64
CA VAL A 146 -7.99 1.36 -7.58
C VAL A 146 -8.25 2.02 -6.25
N TYR A 147 -7.54 3.11 -5.99
CA TYR A 147 -7.66 3.88 -4.77
C TYR A 147 -7.84 5.36 -5.08
N ASP A 148 -8.83 5.99 -4.45
CA ASP A 148 -8.90 7.45 -4.35
C ASP A 148 -8.08 7.91 -3.15
N LEU A 149 -7.57 9.14 -3.18
CA LEU A 149 -6.81 9.72 -2.08
C LEU A 149 -7.64 10.76 -1.31
N SER A 150 -7.63 10.65 0.02
CA SER A 150 -8.23 11.62 0.95
C SER A 150 -7.21 12.16 1.93
N ASN A 151 -7.59 13.23 2.63
CA ASN A 151 -6.78 13.85 3.69
C ASN A 151 -5.33 14.14 3.25
N LEU A 152 -5.17 14.62 2.01
CA LEU A 152 -3.85 14.83 1.44
C LEU A 152 -3.09 15.95 2.18
N ASN A 153 -1.80 15.69 2.37
CA ASN A 153 -0.84 16.66 2.88
C ASN A 153 0.39 16.67 1.98
N LEU A 154 0.75 17.87 1.49
CA LEU A 154 1.98 18.11 0.74
C LEU A 154 2.98 18.82 1.66
N SER A 155 4.11 18.17 1.92
CA SER A 155 5.30 18.80 2.50
C SER A 155 6.25 19.11 1.36
N PHE A 156 6.45 20.40 1.05
CA PHE A 156 7.31 20.84 -0.04
C PHE A 156 8.44 21.70 0.49
N THR A 157 9.68 21.22 0.32
CA THR A 157 10.89 22.03 0.60
C THR A 157 11.41 22.62 -0.71
N ASP A 158 11.61 21.78 -1.71
CA ASP A 158 12.01 22.14 -3.06
C ASP A 158 11.62 21.04 -4.06
N ALA A 159 11.97 21.22 -5.35
CA ALA A 159 11.62 20.29 -6.42
C ALA A 159 12.21 18.87 -6.24
N ASP A 160 13.33 18.76 -5.55
CA ASP A 160 14.01 17.49 -5.31
C ASP A 160 13.63 16.89 -3.94
N ASN A 161 13.03 17.68 -3.04
CA ASN A 161 12.69 17.32 -1.67
C ASN A 161 11.25 17.68 -1.34
N TRP A 162 10.35 16.75 -1.63
CA TRP A 162 8.94 16.89 -1.30
C TRP A 162 8.28 15.54 -0.99
N GLN A 163 7.14 15.61 -0.34
CA GLN A 163 6.36 14.46 0.08
C GLN A 163 4.88 14.74 -0.03
N LEU A 164 4.13 13.79 -0.62
CA LEU A 164 2.69 13.75 -0.62
C LEU A 164 2.22 12.54 0.20
N ARG A 165 1.34 12.79 1.17
CA ARG A 165 0.75 11.78 2.06
C ARG A 165 -0.75 11.90 2.08
N GLY A 166 -1.44 10.81 2.42
CA GLY A 166 -2.87 10.80 2.72
C GLY A 166 -3.38 9.37 2.85
N ASP A 167 -4.70 9.23 2.90
CA ASP A 167 -5.34 7.93 3.06
C ASP A 167 -5.70 7.34 1.69
N LEU A 168 -5.72 6.02 1.62
CA LEU A 168 -6.15 5.23 0.49
C LEU A 168 -7.60 4.85 0.71
N LEU A 169 -8.49 5.41 -0.10
CA LEU A 169 -9.88 5.01 -0.12
C LEU A 169 -10.10 4.00 -1.25
N MET A 170 -10.87 2.94 -1.00
CA MET A 170 -11.30 2.02 -2.05
C MET A 170 -12.11 2.79 -3.10
N SER A 171 -11.59 2.92 -4.33
CA SER A 171 -12.30 3.70 -5.36
C SER A 171 -13.68 3.14 -5.69
N PRO A 172 -14.62 3.95 -6.20
CA PRO A 172 -15.93 3.45 -6.63
C PRO A 172 -15.85 2.32 -7.67
N GLU A 173 -14.91 2.42 -8.61
CA GLU A 173 -14.71 1.41 -9.65
C GLU A 173 -14.25 0.07 -9.07
N ASN A 174 -13.22 0.10 -8.22
CA ASN A 174 -12.67 -1.11 -7.63
C ASN A 174 -13.61 -1.71 -6.57
N GLY A 175 -14.23 -0.88 -5.73
CA GLY A 175 -15.23 -1.31 -4.76
C GLY A 175 -16.44 -1.95 -5.46
N GLY A 176 -16.90 -1.38 -6.57
CA GLY A 176 -17.95 -1.95 -7.41
C GLY A 176 -17.57 -3.30 -8.02
N MET A 177 -16.36 -3.43 -8.57
CA MET A 177 -15.81 -4.70 -9.07
C MET A 177 -15.77 -5.76 -7.96
N LEU A 178 -15.33 -5.37 -6.76
CA LEU A 178 -15.23 -6.24 -5.59
C LEU A 178 -16.55 -6.40 -4.82
N ARG A 179 -17.66 -5.83 -5.32
CA ARG A 179 -18.98 -5.81 -4.65
C ARG A 179 -18.92 -5.40 -3.18
N GLY A 180 -17.99 -4.51 -2.84
CA GLY A 180 -17.76 -4.03 -1.49
C GLY A 180 -18.14 -2.56 -1.32
N ALA A 181 -17.77 -2.00 -0.16
CA ALA A 181 -17.96 -0.58 0.11
C ALA A 181 -17.11 0.27 -0.84
N THR A 182 -17.60 1.44 -1.20
CA THR A 182 -16.83 2.44 -1.94
C THR A 182 -16.39 3.52 -0.99
N LEU A 183 -15.25 4.13 -1.28
CA LEU A 183 -14.65 5.24 -0.55
C LEU A 183 -14.35 4.91 0.92
N ASN A 184 -14.25 3.62 1.27
CA ASN A 184 -13.82 3.20 2.58
C ASN A 184 -12.31 3.30 2.67
N ASP A 185 -11.82 3.85 3.77
CA ASP A 185 -10.39 3.87 4.08
C ASP A 185 -9.86 2.44 4.18
N VAL A 186 -8.79 2.15 3.44
CA VAL A 186 -8.10 0.86 3.38
C VAL A 186 -6.60 0.99 3.64
N GLY A 187 -6.13 2.15 4.13
CA GLY A 187 -4.76 2.35 4.59
C GLY A 187 -4.15 3.67 4.13
N ASP A 188 -2.82 3.70 4.08
CA ASP A 188 -2.05 4.93 3.92
C ASP A 188 -1.24 4.95 2.61
N PHE A 189 -1.28 6.12 1.98
CA PHE A 189 -0.45 6.50 0.85
C PHE A 189 0.68 7.43 1.30
N CYS A 190 1.87 7.17 0.76
CA CYS A 190 2.95 8.14 0.81
C CYS A 190 3.82 8.03 -0.43
N LEU A 191 4.12 9.19 -1.00
CA LEU A 191 5.06 9.42 -2.08
C LEU A 191 6.08 10.45 -1.62
N GLY A 192 7.36 10.11 -1.61
CA GLY A 192 8.43 11.00 -1.18
C GLY A 192 9.61 10.96 -2.14
N VAL A 193 10.19 12.13 -2.39
CA VAL A 193 11.35 12.34 -3.26
C VAL A 193 12.47 13.01 -2.45
N GLY A 194 13.72 12.72 -2.79
CA GLY A 194 14.92 13.26 -2.11
C GLY A 194 15.00 12.83 -0.66
N SER A 195 15.13 13.80 0.25
CA SER A 195 15.20 13.57 1.70
C SER A 195 13.94 12.94 2.31
N HIS A 196 12.82 12.95 1.59
CA HIS A 196 11.59 12.26 1.98
C HIS A 196 11.42 10.86 1.36
N ALA A 197 12.39 10.40 0.57
CA ALA A 197 12.36 9.06 -0.02
C ALA A 197 12.23 7.98 1.06
N GLY A 198 11.40 6.97 0.80
CA GLY A 198 11.09 5.94 1.80
C GLY A 198 10.07 6.36 2.86
N CYS A 199 9.52 7.57 2.84
CA CYS A 199 8.22 7.86 3.45
C CYS A 199 8.07 7.55 4.96
N ASP A 200 9.13 7.69 5.77
CA ASP A 200 9.17 7.28 7.18
C ASP A 200 8.57 5.86 7.39
N GLN A 201 9.04 4.88 6.60
CA GLN A 201 8.61 3.47 6.71
C GLN A 201 8.44 3.08 8.19
N VAL A 202 7.25 2.62 8.56
CA VAL A 202 6.99 2.26 9.95
C VAL A 202 7.95 1.15 10.35
N SER A 203 8.75 1.36 11.40
CA SER A 203 9.60 0.29 11.90
C SER A 203 8.66 -0.78 12.45
N ALA A 204 8.64 -1.97 11.85
CA ALA A 204 7.97 -3.11 12.46
C ALA A 204 8.67 -3.36 13.80
N VAL A 205 8.07 -2.86 14.90
CA VAL A 205 8.64 -3.02 16.23
C VAL A 205 8.75 -4.51 16.48
N PRO A 206 9.95 -5.07 16.65
CA PRO A 206 10.07 -6.47 16.97
C PRO A 206 9.38 -6.69 18.33
N VAL A 207 8.32 -7.48 18.35
CA VAL A 207 7.71 -7.99 19.58
C VAL A 207 8.44 -9.22 20.18
N PRO A 208 9.79 -9.41 20.11
CA PRO A 208 10.44 -10.38 21.00
C PRO A 208 10.56 -9.92 22.45
N ALA A 209 10.72 -8.63 22.72
CA ALA A 209 11.09 -8.16 24.07
C ALA A 209 9.92 -8.09 25.06
N ALA A 210 8.70 -7.80 24.57
CA ALA A 210 7.53 -7.69 25.43
C ALA A 210 7.16 -9.04 26.07
N ILE A 211 7.31 -10.16 25.34
CA ILE A 211 7.05 -11.51 25.88
C ILE A 211 7.99 -11.82 27.06
N TRP A 212 9.26 -11.43 26.97
CA TRP A 212 10.22 -11.61 28.06
C TRP A 212 9.97 -10.66 29.23
N LEU A 213 9.58 -9.41 28.98
CA LEU A 213 9.21 -8.46 30.03
C LEU A 213 7.96 -8.89 30.78
N PHE A 214 6.92 -9.36 30.07
CA PHE A 214 5.73 -9.93 30.69
C PHE A 214 6.03 -11.24 31.43
N GLY A 215 6.90 -12.09 30.89
CA GLY A 215 7.37 -13.31 31.55
C GLY A 215 8.14 -13.04 32.84
N SER A 216 9.09 -12.10 32.83
CA SER A 216 9.87 -11.72 34.03
C SER A 216 9.04 -10.98 35.08
N GLY A 217 8.09 -10.15 34.65
CA GLY A 217 7.20 -9.43 35.54
C GLY A 217 6.28 -10.38 36.32
N LEU A 218 5.73 -11.39 35.64
CA LEU A 218 4.85 -12.39 36.27
C LEU A 218 5.63 -13.30 37.22
N ALA A 219 6.84 -13.73 36.86
CA ALA A 219 7.70 -14.52 37.74
C ALA A 219 8.12 -13.75 39.01
N GLY A 220 8.38 -12.44 38.89
CA GLY A 220 8.69 -11.56 40.02
C GLY A 220 7.53 -11.43 41.00
N LEU A 221 6.29 -11.36 40.52
CA LEU A 221 5.08 -11.27 41.36
C LEU A 221 4.80 -12.55 42.16
N ILE A 222 5.06 -13.73 41.57
CA ILE A 222 4.91 -15.03 42.26
C ILE A 222 6.02 -15.23 43.30
N GLY A 223 7.23 -14.67 43.08
CA GLY A 223 8.34 -14.75 44.04
C GLY A 223 8.14 -13.93 45.32
N VAL A 224 7.35 -12.84 45.26
CA VAL A 224 7.14 -11.93 46.42
C VAL A 224 6.08 -12.47 47.39
N THR A 225 5.12 -13.27 46.93
CA THR A 225 4.08 -13.86 47.79
C THR A 225 4.57 -15.04 48.64
N GLY A 226 5.75 -15.61 48.34
CA GLY A 226 6.34 -16.74 49.07
C GLY A 226 7.18 -16.38 50.33
N ARG A 227 7.49 -15.10 50.56
CA ARG A 227 8.25 -14.68 51.76
C ARG A 227 7.32 -14.34 52.94
N LYS A 228 6.61 -15.34 53.45
CA LYS A 228 6.10 -15.31 54.83
C LYS A 228 6.32 -16.67 55.47
N GLN A 229 7.35 -16.75 56.31
CA GLN A 229 7.45 -17.48 57.58
C GLN A 229 8.83 -18.11 57.76
N SER A 230 9.57 -17.58 58.73
CA SER A 230 10.46 -18.38 59.55
C SER A 230 10.63 -17.66 60.88
N THR A 231 9.72 -17.99 61.80
CA THR A 231 9.79 -17.67 63.22
C THR A 231 10.94 -18.48 63.84
N PRO A 232 11.97 -17.88 64.45
CA PRO A 232 12.96 -18.64 65.19
C PRO A 232 12.42 -18.94 66.59
N LYS A 233 12.25 -20.22 66.92
CA LYS A 233 12.20 -20.72 68.31
C LYS A 233 13.59 -21.24 68.66
N PHE A 234 14.22 -20.77 69.73
CA PHE A 234 15.13 -21.58 70.54
C PHE A 234 15.17 -21.09 71.99
N ASN A 235 14.88 -22.07 72.87
CA ASN A 235 15.11 -22.24 74.31
C ASN A 235 14.68 -21.16 75.30
#